data_AF-A0AAU0HHP8-F1
#
_entry.id   AF-A0AAU0HHP8-F1
#
_cell.length_a   1.000
_cell.length_b   1.000
_cell.length_c   1.000
_cell.angle_alpha   90.00
_cell.angle_beta   90.00
_cell.angle_gamma   90.00
#
_symmetry.space_group_name_H-M   'P 1'
#
loop_
_entity.id
_entity.type
_entity.pdbx_description
1 polymer ?
#
loop_
_entity_poly.entity_id
_entity_poly.type
_entity_poly.pdbx_seq_one_letter_code
_entity_poly.pdbx_strand_id
1 'polypeptide(L)'
;MKKKSVLRLPFVIGFVVGLGMSAAMPAYAEPVTPVHELAEKAWPYMNSDQRKLVEIMAKDYYVNGTTPDQKRRISGAANGRYESLPEWKKAPYRGAAIRQLGHTAEDFMRGSV
;
A
#
# COMPACT_ATOMS: atom_id res chain seq x y z
N MET A 1 7.23 -53.16 30.63
CA MET A 1 6.85 -52.06 31.55
C MET A 1 7.07 -50.70 30.87
N LYS A 2 6.35 -49.69 31.36
CA LYS A 2 5.98 -48.36 30.82
C LYS A 2 7.08 -47.46 30.23
N LYS A 3 6.66 -46.75 29.16
CA LYS A 3 7.16 -45.47 28.61
C LYS A 3 7.50 -44.44 29.69
N LYS A 4 8.43 -43.53 29.38
CA LYS A 4 8.32 -42.08 29.65
C LYS A 4 9.35 -41.30 28.82
N SER A 5 8.84 -40.64 27.78
CA SER A 5 9.53 -39.62 26.99
C SER A 5 9.69 -38.33 27.79
N VAL A 6 10.84 -37.64 27.67
CA VAL A 6 10.90 -36.19 27.91
C VAL A 6 11.69 -35.54 26.78
N LEU A 7 10.92 -34.81 25.99
CA LEU A 7 11.22 -33.98 24.84
C LEU A 7 11.90 -32.68 25.31
N ARG A 8 13.07 -32.34 24.76
CA ARG A 8 13.62 -30.98 24.83
C ARG A 8 13.94 -30.52 23.40
N LEU A 9 12.96 -29.85 22.80
CA LEU A 9 13.07 -29.14 21.54
C LEU A 9 14.19 -28.08 21.62
N PRO A 10 15.11 -28.00 20.66
CA PRO A 10 15.74 -26.74 20.31
C PRO A 10 14.71 -25.89 19.54
N PHE A 11 14.51 -24.66 19.99
CA PHE A 11 13.74 -23.62 19.30
C PHE A 11 14.39 -23.33 17.94
N VAL A 12 13.92 -24.02 16.90
CA VAL A 12 14.14 -23.63 15.50
C VAL A 12 12.99 -22.70 15.14
N ILE A 13 13.20 -21.39 15.27
CA ILE A 13 12.32 -20.40 14.60
C ILE A 13 12.71 -20.44 13.13
N GLY A 14 12.16 -21.44 12.45
CA GLY A 14 12.21 -21.60 11.01
C GLY A 14 11.37 -20.52 10.36
N PHE A 15 12.02 -19.75 9.50
CA PHE A 15 11.43 -18.93 8.46
C PHE A 15 10.58 -19.82 7.55
N VAL A 16 9.28 -19.93 7.80
CA VAL A 16 8.36 -20.67 6.92
C VAL A 16 7.76 -19.70 5.91
N VAL A 17 8.38 -19.67 4.74
CA VAL A 17 7.74 -19.32 3.47
C VAL A 17 6.70 -20.41 3.19
N GLY A 18 5.47 -20.16 3.60
CA GLY A 18 4.32 -21.02 3.33
C GLY A 18 3.68 -20.65 2.00
N LEU A 19 4.29 -21.10 0.91
CA LEU A 19 3.70 -21.20 -0.43
C LEU A 19 2.51 -22.17 -0.36
N GLY A 20 1.33 -21.67 0.00
CA GLY A 20 0.08 -22.41 -0.09
C GLY A 20 -0.44 -22.39 -1.52
N MET A 21 -0.16 -23.46 -2.27
CA MET A 21 -0.87 -23.77 -3.51
C MET A 21 -2.38 -23.78 -3.25
N SER A 22 -3.09 -22.79 -3.79
CA SER A 22 -4.52 -22.86 -4.06
C SER A 22 -4.67 -22.72 -5.56
N ALA A 23 -5.09 -23.80 -6.22
CA ALA A 23 -5.49 -23.79 -7.60
C ALA A 23 -6.77 -22.94 -7.73
N ALA A 24 -6.67 -21.75 -8.33
CA ALA A 24 -7.84 -21.00 -8.78
C ALA A 24 -7.42 -20.01 -9.87
N MET A 25 -7.73 -20.39 -11.12
CA MET A 25 -7.86 -19.55 -12.31
C MET A 25 -6.57 -18.87 -12.84
N PRO A 26 -6.40 -18.74 -14.17
CA PRO A 26 -5.53 -17.70 -14.69
C PRO A 26 -6.22 -16.38 -14.33
N ALA A 27 -5.89 -15.83 -13.16
CA ALA A 27 -6.15 -14.43 -12.90
C ALA A 27 -5.42 -13.69 -14.01
N TYR A 28 -6.19 -13.17 -14.96
CA TYR A 28 -5.75 -12.14 -15.87
C TYR A 28 -5.19 -11.05 -14.96
N ALA A 29 -3.87 -11.04 -14.78
CA ALA A 29 -3.20 -10.01 -14.03
C ALA A 29 -3.40 -8.76 -14.87
N GLU A 30 -4.49 -8.04 -14.61
CA GLU A 30 -4.67 -6.69 -15.13
C GLU A 30 -3.35 -5.97 -14.88
N PRO A 31 -2.77 -5.31 -15.88
CA PRO A 31 -1.49 -4.64 -15.72
C PRO A 31 -1.62 -3.74 -14.49
N VAL A 32 -0.97 -4.14 -13.40
CA VAL A 32 -1.11 -3.45 -12.11
C VAL A 32 -0.43 -2.11 -12.30
N THR A 33 -1.22 -1.11 -12.71
CA THR A 33 -0.73 0.25 -12.91
C THR A 33 0.05 0.61 -11.65
N PRO A 34 1.33 0.98 -11.74
CA PRO A 34 2.10 1.33 -10.56
C PRO A 34 1.35 2.41 -9.77
N VAL A 35 1.36 2.34 -8.43
CA VAL A 35 0.58 3.30 -7.61
C VAL A 35 0.92 4.76 -7.93
N HIS A 36 2.18 5.06 -8.27
CA HIS A 36 2.56 6.41 -8.68
C HIS A 36 1.90 6.83 -10.00
N GLU A 37 1.88 5.94 -11.00
CA GLU A 37 1.20 6.20 -12.27
C GLU A 37 -0.32 6.30 -12.12
N LEU A 38 -0.91 5.53 -11.20
CA LEU A 38 -2.35 5.61 -10.91
C LEU A 38 -2.73 7.00 -10.40
N ALA A 39 -1.93 7.58 -9.50
CA ALA A 39 -2.14 8.95 -9.06
C ALA A 39 -1.97 9.93 -10.23
N GLU A 40 -0.88 9.85 -10.99
CA GLU A 40 -0.61 10.77 -12.10
C GLU A 40 -1.69 10.74 -13.19
N LYS A 41 -2.21 9.55 -13.53
CA LYS A 41 -3.26 9.36 -14.52
C LYS A 41 -4.63 9.81 -14.00
N ALA A 42 -4.96 9.56 -12.74
CA ALA A 42 -6.29 9.85 -12.20
C ALA A 42 -6.44 11.30 -11.71
N TRP A 43 -5.37 11.92 -11.19
CA TRP A 43 -5.41 13.25 -10.58
C TRP A 43 -6.02 14.36 -11.44
N PRO A 44 -5.72 14.47 -12.76
CA PRO A 44 -6.28 15.50 -13.62
C PRO A 44 -7.81 15.44 -13.74
N TYR A 45 -8.38 14.24 -13.64
CA TYR A 45 -9.81 13.97 -13.83
C TYR A 45 -10.62 14.04 -12.53
N MET A 46 -9.96 14.18 -11.38
CA MET A 46 -10.64 14.29 -10.09
C MET A 46 -11.15 15.71 -9.83
N ASN A 47 -12.38 15.81 -9.32
CA ASN A 47 -12.92 17.05 -8.78
C ASN A 47 -12.29 17.40 -7.41
N SER A 48 -12.59 18.58 -6.88
CA SER A 48 -11.97 19.08 -5.63
C SER A 48 -12.24 18.19 -4.42
N ASP A 49 -13.42 17.58 -4.34
CA ASP A 49 -13.80 16.78 -3.17
C ASP A 49 -13.22 15.37 -3.24
N GLN A 50 -13.13 14.79 -4.44
CA GLN A 50 -12.38 13.55 -4.69
C GLN A 50 -10.90 13.72 -4.34
N ARG A 51 -10.29 14.83 -4.75
CA ARG A 51 -8.89 15.14 -4.39
C ARG A 51 -8.72 15.26 -2.88
N LYS A 52 -9.64 15.94 -2.17
CA LYS A 52 -9.59 16.02 -0.70
C LYS A 52 -9.67 14.64 -0.04
N LEU A 53 -10.56 13.76 -0.52
CA LEU A 53 -10.69 12.41 0.03
C LEU A 53 -9.40 11.62 -0.15
N VAL A 54 -8.83 11.65 -1.36
CA VAL A 54 -7.56 11.00 -1.66
C VAL A 54 -6.42 11.56 -0.80
N GLU A 55 -6.36 12.88 -0.61
CA GLU A 55 -5.38 13.53 0.28
C GLU A 55 -5.51 13.07 1.74
N ILE A 56 -6.74 12.98 2.27
CA ILE A 56 -7.00 12.52 3.63
C ILE A 56 -6.52 11.08 3.80
N MET A 57 -6.86 10.20 2.87
CA MET A 57 -6.44 8.79 2.92
C MET A 57 -4.94 8.63 2.71
N ALA A 58 -4.35 9.39 1.78
CA ALA A 58 -2.91 9.36 1.54
C ALA A 58 -2.12 9.84 2.76
N LYS A 59 -2.64 10.87 3.45
CA LYS A 59 -2.10 11.32 4.73
C LYS A 59 -2.21 10.25 5.80
N ASP A 60 -3.36 9.58 5.92
CA ASP A 60 -3.55 8.48 6.88
C ASP A 60 -2.55 7.35 6.64
N TYR A 61 -2.38 6.94 5.38
CA TYR A 61 -1.35 5.97 4.98
C TYR A 61 0.07 6.40 5.35
N TYR A 62 0.40 7.67 5.15
CA TYR A 62 1.71 8.17 5.54
C TYR A 62 1.89 8.22 7.06
N VAL A 63 0.87 8.63 7.81
CA VAL A 63 0.94 8.77 9.27
C VAL A 63 0.96 7.40 9.96
N ASN A 64 0.04 6.52 9.59
CA ASN A 64 -0.18 5.22 10.26
C ASN A 64 0.57 4.07 9.59
N GLY A 65 0.79 4.13 8.27
CA GLY A 65 1.41 3.06 7.49
C GLY A 65 2.93 3.19 7.31
N THR A 66 3.54 4.32 7.71
CA THR A 66 4.98 4.56 7.53
C THR A 66 5.69 4.67 8.87
N THR A 67 6.73 3.86 9.07
CA THR A 67 7.53 3.87 10.31
C THR A 67 8.37 5.15 10.45
N PRO A 68 8.80 5.54 11.67
CA PRO A 68 9.64 6.74 11.85
C PRO A 68 10.93 6.73 11.02
N ASP A 69 11.56 5.56 10.84
CA ASP A 69 12.77 5.45 10.01
C ASP A 69 12.47 5.59 8.53
N GLN A 70 11.33 5.07 8.05
CA GLN A 70 10.87 5.30 6.69
C GLN A 70 10.53 6.78 6.48
N LYS A 71 9.83 7.42 7.44
CA LYS A 71 9.55 8.86 7.42
C LYS A 71 10.83 9.68 7.35
N ARG A 72 11.88 9.28 8.08
CA ARG A 72 13.20 9.93 7.99
C ARG A 72 13.83 9.79 6.61
N ARG A 73 13.72 8.63 5.95
CA ARG A 73 14.21 8.43 4.58
C ARG A 73 13.41 9.22 3.54
N ILE A 74 12.09 9.33 3.73
CA ILE A 74 11.18 9.96 2.78
C ILE A 74 11.18 11.48 2.95
N SER A 75 11.02 12.00 4.15
CA SER A 75 10.90 13.43 4.42
C SER A 75 12.21 14.11 4.87
N GLY A 76 13.24 13.32 5.19
CA GLY A 76 14.46 13.82 5.86
C GLY A 76 14.31 13.94 7.37
N ALA A 77 13.10 13.78 7.93
CA ALA A 77 12.81 13.90 9.36
C ALA A 77 11.94 12.74 9.86
N ALA A 78 12.20 12.25 11.08
CA ALA A 78 11.39 11.17 11.67
C ALA A 78 9.93 11.60 11.91
N ASN A 79 9.71 12.91 12.09
CA ASN A 79 8.39 13.53 12.29
C ASN A 79 7.96 14.36 11.07
N GLY A 80 8.53 14.13 9.89
CA GLY A 80 8.17 14.91 8.70
C GLY A 80 6.70 14.76 8.39
N ARG A 81 6.04 15.88 8.09
CA ARG A 81 4.59 15.94 7.86
C ARG A 81 4.28 15.60 6.42
N TYR A 82 3.16 14.92 6.18
CA TYR A 82 2.74 14.56 4.83
C TYR A 82 2.59 15.81 3.93
N GLU A 83 2.02 16.88 4.48
CA GLU A 83 1.77 18.14 3.78
C GLU A 83 3.07 18.82 3.31
N SER A 84 4.16 18.59 4.04
CA SER A 84 5.50 19.14 3.73
C SER A 84 6.27 18.33 2.68
N LEU A 85 5.73 17.19 2.24
CA LEU A 85 6.36 16.40 1.19
C LEU A 85 6.26 17.10 -0.17
N PRO A 86 7.31 17.03 -1.02
CA PRO A 86 7.19 17.35 -2.43
C PRO A 86 6.10 16.51 -3.12
N GLU A 87 5.44 17.07 -4.14
CA GLU A 87 4.33 16.42 -4.84
C GLU A 87 4.68 15.03 -5.38
N TRP A 88 5.88 14.85 -5.92
CA TRP A 88 6.36 13.56 -6.42
C TRP A 88 6.49 12.49 -5.31
N LYS A 89 6.74 12.90 -4.06
CA LYS A 89 6.74 11.98 -2.90
C LYS A 89 5.33 11.66 -2.40
N LYS A 90 4.34 12.49 -2.71
CA LYS A 90 2.93 12.26 -2.35
C LYS A 90 2.23 11.31 -3.33
N ALA A 91 2.68 11.27 -4.59
CA ALA A 91 2.06 10.48 -5.65
C ALA A 91 1.87 8.99 -5.32
N PRO A 92 2.85 8.26 -4.74
CA PRO A 92 2.65 6.86 -4.37
C PRO A 92 1.55 6.65 -3.31
N TYR A 93 1.43 7.57 -2.35
CA TYR A 93 0.41 7.52 -1.30
C TYR A 93 -0.98 7.85 -1.83
N ARG A 94 -1.07 8.83 -2.73
CA ARG A 94 -2.31 9.14 -3.46
C ARG A 94 -2.76 7.94 -4.28
N GLY A 95 -1.83 7.27 -4.95
CA GLY A 95 -2.10 6.04 -5.70
C GLY A 95 -2.61 4.90 -4.84
N ALA A 96 -1.98 4.69 -3.69
CA ALA A 96 -2.43 3.71 -2.71
C ALA A 96 -3.86 4.02 -2.21
N ALA A 97 -4.14 5.29 -1.90
CA ALA A 97 -5.47 5.74 -1.51
C ALA A 97 -6.52 5.51 -2.61
N ILE A 98 -6.21 5.87 -3.86
CA ILE A 98 -7.10 5.64 -5.02
C ILE A 98 -7.42 4.15 -5.18
N ARG A 99 -6.41 3.29 -5.07
CA ARG A 99 -6.58 1.84 -5.12
C ARG A 99 -7.44 1.32 -3.97
N GLN A 100 -7.24 1.84 -2.76
CA GLN A 100 -8.00 1.43 -1.58
C GLN A 100 -9.47 1.84 -1.69
N LEU A 101 -9.76 2.97 -2.36
CA LEU A 101 -11.13 3.38 -2.70
C LEU A 101 -11.80 2.46 -3.73
N GLY A 102 -11.09 1.46 -4.27
CA GLY A 102 -11.61 0.54 -5.27
C GLY A 102 -11.73 1.17 -6.65
N HIS A 103 -11.11 2.33 -6.87
CA HIS A 103 -11.12 3.01 -8.16
C HIS A 103 -9.86 2.69 -8.96
N THR A 104 -10.06 2.43 -10.24
CA THR A 104 -9.01 2.38 -11.26
C THR A 104 -8.78 3.78 -11.85
N ALA A 105 -7.64 4.00 -12.50
CA ALA A 105 -7.41 5.25 -13.24
C ALA A 105 -8.50 5.47 -14.31
N GLU A 106 -8.98 4.37 -14.89
CA GLU A 106 -9.98 4.36 -15.95
C GLU A 106 -11.37 4.76 -15.47
N ASP A 107 -11.70 4.58 -14.19
CA ASP A 107 -12.98 5.01 -13.62
C ASP A 107 -13.06 6.54 -13.58
N PHE A 108 -11.96 7.22 -13.25
CA PHE A 108 -11.90 8.68 -13.29
C PHE A 108 -11.89 9.21 -14.73
N MET A 109 -11.24 8.50 -15.66
CA MET A 109 -11.28 8.86 -17.08
C MET A 109 -12.68 8.67 -17.69
N ARG A 110 -13.44 7.64 -17.29
CA ARG A 110 -14.80 7.35 -17.79
C ARG A 110 -15.89 8.21 -17.15
N GLY A 111 -15.73 8.63 -15.90
CA GLY A 111 -16.69 9.48 -15.17
C GLY A 111 -16.59 10.98 -15.47
N SER A 112 -15.73 11.39 -16.41
CA SER A 112 -15.48 12.80 -16.78
C SER A 112 -16.37 13.29 -17.94
N VAL A 113 -17.54 12.67 -18.16
CA VAL A 113 -18.54 13.09 -19.17
C VAL A 113 -19.71 13.79 -18.49
#